data_AF-M1IB62-F1
#
_entry.id   AF-M1IB62-F1
#
_cell.length_a   1.000
_cell.length_b   1.000
_cell.length_c   1.000
_cell.angle_alpha   90.00
_cell.angle_beta   90.00
_cell.angle_gamma   90.00
#
_symmetry.space_group_name_H-M   'P 1'
#
loop_
_entity.id
_entity.type
_entity.pdbx_description
1 polymer ?
#
loop_
_entity_poly.entity_id
_entity_poly.type
_entity_poly.pdbx_seq_one_letter_code
_entity_poly.pdbx_strand_id
1 'polypeptide(L)'
;MDEGELKKLILSILRKNVGEIDEKTFEIRFSQSFRDKVSTYGRFETSNGVYEFAVMVDKKGKVLRDHVNLIMPKNVKNEIEDKIRNRE
;
A
#
# COMPACT_ATOMS: atom_id res chain seq x y z
N MET A 1 12.93 10.02 11.42
CA MET A 1 12.67 8.91 10.51
C MET A 1 12.86 9.45 9.12
N ASP A 2 13.87 8.95 8.42
CA ASP A 2 14.04 9.28 7.01
C ASP A 2 13.04 8.50 6.14
N GLU A 3 12.97 8.85 4.86
CA GLU A 3 12.03 8.25 3.90
C GLU A 3 12.27 6.75 3.69
N GLY A 4 13.53 6.31 3.73
CA GLY A 4 13.90 4.90 3.55
C GLY A 4 13.51 4.03 4.74
N GLU A 5 13.71 4.54 5.97
CA GLU A 5 13.23 3.93 7.21
C GLU A 5 11.71 3.81 7.22
N LEU A 6 11.01 4.89 6.84
CA LEU A 6 9.55 4.90 6.76
C LEU A 6 9.07 3.85 5.77
N LYS A 7 9.62 3.80 4.55
CA LYS A 7 9.24 2.81 3.54
C LYS A 7 9.40 1.37 4.05
N LYS A 8 10.51 1.04 4.70
CA LYS A 8 10.75 -0.30 5.29
C LYS A 8 9.74 -0.63 6.38
N LEU A 9 9.43 0.33 7.25
CA LEU A 9 8.43 0.17 8.31
C LEU A 9 7.03 -0.09 7.72
N ILE A 10 6.61 0.72 6.74
CA ILE A 10 5.33 0.56 6.06
C ILE A 10 5.24 -0.82 5.40
N LEU A 11 6.25 -1.23 4.61
CA LEU A 11 6.26 -2.56 3.98
C LEU A 11 6.15 -3.69 4.99
N SER A 12 6.83 -3.58 6.14
CA SER A 12 6.72 -4.56 7.23
C SER A 12 5.31 -4.65 7.81
N ILE A 13 4.64 -3.51 8.02
CA ILE A 13 3.25 -3.43 8.51
C ILE A 13 2.28 -4.05 7.49
N LEU A 14 2.43 -3.70 6.21
CA LEU A 14 1.56 -4.21 5.16
C LEU A 14 1.72 -5.72 4.99
N ARG A 15 2.95 -6.25 5.04
CA ARG A 15 3.20 -7.70 4.96
C ARG A 15 2.53 -8.49 6.07
N LYS A 16 2.42 -7.92 7.27
CA LYS A 16 1.67 -8.55 8.38
C LYS A 16 0.17 -8.64 8.12
N ASN A 17 -0.38 -7.68 7.37
CA ASN A 17 -1.81 -7.60 7.09
C ASN A 17 -2.22 -8.48 5.89
N VAL A 18 -1.42 -8.53 4.83
CA VAL A 18 -1.82 -9.18 3.57
C VAL A 18 -0.83 -10.21 3.02
N GLY A 19 0.30 -10.43 3.70
CA GLY A 19 1.33 -11.39 3.27
C GLY A 19 2.31 -10.82 2.26
N GLU A 20 2.62 -11.57 1.21
CA GLU A 20 3.59 -11.19 0.19
C GLU A 20 3.10 -10.01 -0.66
N ILE A 21 3.98 -9.02 -0.89
CA ILE A 21 3.70 -7.78 -1.63
C ILE A 21 4.69 -7.69 -2.77
N ASP A 22 4.21 -7.33 -3.96
CA ASP A 22 5.10 -6.97 -5.07
C ASP A 22 5.68 -5.57 -4.83
N GLU A 23 6.91 -5.53 -4.31
CA GLU A 23 7.61 -4.28 -4.00
C GLU A 23 7.79 -3.35 -5.22
N LYS A 24 7.75 -3.87 -6.45
CA LYS A 24 7.85 -3.04 -7.67
C LYS A 24 6.61 -2.18 -7.90
N THR A 25 5.47 -2.64 -7.38
CA THR A 25 4.18 -1.95 -7.48
C THR A 25 3.88 -1.07 -6.27
N PHE A 26 4.70 -1.16 -5.22
CA PHE A 26 4.53 -0.38 -4.00
C PHE A 26 4.82 1.10 -4.26
N GLU A 27 3.81 1.92 -4.02
CA GLU A 27 3.83 3.36 -4.27
C GLU A 27 3.26 4.10 -3.07
N ILE A 28 4.06 5.00 -2.48
CA ILE A 28 3.57 6.00 -1.53
C ILE A 28 3.08 7.19 -2.34
N ARG A 29 1.77 7.45 -2.28
CA ARG A 29 1.14 8.58 -3.00
C ARG A 29 1.12 9.85 -2.17
N PHE A 30 1.03 9.71 -0.85
CA PHE A 30 0.96 10.85 0.05
C PHE A 30 1.59 10.48 1.40
N SER A 31 2.39 11.38 1.95
CA SER A 31 2.94 11.26 3.29
C SER A 31 2.91 12.62 3.96
N GLN A 32 2.36 12.69 5.17
CA GLN A 32 2.28 13.91 5.95
C GLN A 32 2.69 13.66 7.39
N SER A 33 3.57 14.52 7.88
CA SER A 33 3.94 14.58 9.29
C SER A 33 3.12 15.64 10.00
N PHE A 34 2.50 15.28 11.12
CA PHE A 34 1.82 16.22 12.01
C PHE A 34 2.12 15.87 13.48
N ARG A 35 2.72 16.84 14.20
CA ARG A 35 3.26 16.64 15.56
C ARG A 35 4.24 15.47 15.61
N ASP A 36 3.89 14.42 16.36
CA ASP A 36 4.71 13.22 16.55
C ASP A 36 4.19 12.03 15.75
N LYS A 37 3.41 12.28 14.70
CA LYS A 37 2.77 11.26 13.87
C LYS A 37 3.13 11.45 12.41
N VAL A 38 3.31 10.34 11.71
CA VAL A 38 3.46 10.28 10.26
C VAL A 38 2.30 9.47 9.72
N SER A 39 1.54 10.07 8.81
CA SER A 39 0.44 9.41 8.10
C SER A 39 0.86 9.19 6.65
N THR A 40 0.75 7.96 6.19
CA THR A 40 1.18 7.53 4.86
C THR A 40 0.04 6.82 4.15
N TYR A 41 -0.23 7.24 2.93
CA TYR A 41 -1.21 6.65 2.04
C TYR A 41 -0.53 6.19 0.75
N GLY A 42 -0.97 5.06 0.22
CA GLY A 42 -0.40 4.51 -0.99
C GLY A 42 -1.16 3.31 -1.51
N ARG A 43 -0.56 2.65 -2.48
CA ARG A 43 -1.08 1.44 -3.09
C ARG A 43 0.03 0.43 -3.35
N PHE A 44 -0.36 -0.81 -3.54
CA PHE A 44 0.51 -1.89 -3.98
C PHE A 44 -0.33 -3.03 -4.57
N GLU A 45 0.33 -3.96 -5.23
CA GLU A 45 -0.29 -5.18 -5.74
C GLU A 45 0.20 -6.42 -4.99
N THR A 46 -0.67 -7.41 -4.96
CA THR A 46 -0.35 -8.78 -4.52
C THR A 46 -0.89 -9.76 -5.55
N SER A 47 -0.69 -11.05 -5.30
CA SER A 47 -1.33 -12.11 -6.08
C SER A 47 -2.86 -12.04 -6.09
N ASN A 48 -3.48 -11.39 -5.10
CA ASN A 48 -4.93 -11.28 -4.96
C ASN A 48 -5.54 -10.06 -5.67
N GLY A 49 -4.74 -9.04 -6.00
CA GLY A 49 -5.21 -7.83 -6.65
C GLY A 49 -4.52 -6.55 -6.17
N VAL A 50 -5.15 -5.42 -6.43
CA VAL A 50 -4.65 -4.07 -6.11
C VAL A 50 -5.22 -3.63 -4.77
N TYR A 51 -4.33 -3.19 -3.89
CA TYR A 51 -4.65 -2.72 -2.55
C TYR A 51 -4.31 -1.24 -2.41
N GLU A 52 -5.10 -0.55 -1.58
CA GLU A 52 -4.76 0.76 -1.03
C GLU A 52 -4.58 0.65 0.47
N PHE A 53 -3.69 1.47 1.02
CA PHE A 53 -3.41 1.49 2.44
C PHE A 53 -3.38 2.90 3.02
N ALA A 54 -3.75 3.00 4.29
CA ALA A 54 -3.57 4.18 5.12
C ALA A 54 -2.94 3.75 6.45
N VAL A 55 -1.65 4.04 6.61
CA VAL A 55 -0.88 3.70 7.80
C VAL A 55 -0.52 4.98 8.54
N MET A 56 -0.68 4.97 9.85
CA MET A 56 -0.24 6.04 10.73
C MET A 56 0.69 5.46 11.79
N VAL A 57 1.87 6.04 11.95
CA VAL A 57 2.84 5.67 12.99
C VAL A 57 3.21 6.88 13.84
N ASP A 58 3.62 6.64 15.08
CA ASP A 58 4.26 7.68 15.88
C ASP A 58 5.76 7.83 15.53
N LYS A 59 6.44 8.84 16.09
CA LYS A 59 7.89 9.06 15.91
C LYS A 59 8.77 7.89 16.37
N LYS A 60 8.26 6.98 17.19
CA LYS A 60 8.95 5.77 17.66
C LYS A 60 8.66 4.55 16.77
N GLY A 61 7.84 4.71 15.71
CA GLY A 61 7.45 3.64 14.81
C GLY A 61 6.30 2.77 15.32
N LYS A 62 5.62 3.16 16.41
CA LYS A 62 4.44 2.44 16.89
C LYS A 62 3.29 2.68 15.92
N VAL A 63 2.66 1.60 15.47
CA VAL A 63 1.47 1.64 14.63
C VAL A 63 0.29 2.20 15.42
N LEU A 64 -0.31 3.26 14.90
CA LEU A 64 -1.52 3.89 15.42
C LEU A 64 -2.75 3.53 14.57
N ARG A 65 -2.55 3.32 13.25
CA ARG A 65 -3.54 2.84 12.28
C ARG A 65 -2.83 2.10 11.14
N ASP A 66 -3.46 1.08 10.58
CA ASP A 66 -2.93 0.28 9.47
C ASP A 66 -4.04 -0.28 8.57
N HIS A 67 -4.93 0.60 8.10
CA HIS A 67 -6.00 0.16 7.21
C HIS A 67 -5.42 -0.29 5.86
N VAL A 68 -5.84 -1.46 5.40
CA VAL A 68 -5.47 -2.04 4.11
C VAL A 68 -6.72 -2.59 3.45
N ASN A 69 -7.04 -2.11 2.25
CA ASN A 69 -8.26 -2.47 1.53
C ASN A 69 -7.91 -3.02 0.14
N LEU A 70 -8.50 -4.16 -0.22
CA LEU A 70 -8.51 -4.65 -1.60
C LEU A 70 -9.48 -3.78 -2.41
N ILE A 71 -8.96 -2.96 -3.33
CA ILE A 71 -9.78 -2.08 -4.17
C ILE A 71 -10.14 -2.72 -5.52
N MET A 72 -9.33 -3.67 -5.98
CA MET A 72 -9.57 -4.37 -7.24
C MET A 72 -9.03 -5.80 -7.18
N PRO A 73 -9.91 -6.80 -7.08
CA PRO A 73 -9.53 -8.21 -7.21
C PRO A 73 -8.83 -8.50 -8.54
N LYS A 74 -7.86 -9.41 -8.54
CA LYS A 74 -7.05 -9.73 -9.73
C LYS A 74 -7.89 -10.18 -10.94
N ASN A 75 -8.94 -10.95 -10.73
CA ASN A 75 -9.84 -11.38 -11.81
C ASN A 75 -10.56 -10.19 -12.48
N VAL A 76 -10.97 -9.19 -11.69
CA VAL A 76 -11.60 -7.97 -12.21
C VAL A 76 -10.59 -7.15 -12.99
N LYS A 77 -9.35 -7.02 -12.49
CA LYS A 77 -8.27 -6.33 -13.20
C LYS A 77 -8.02 -6.98 -14.57
N ASN A 78 -7.85 -8.30 -14.61
CA ASN A 78 -7.62 -9.04 -15.84
C ASN A 78 -8.77 -8.85 -16.85
N GLU A 79 -10.02 -8.94 -16.40
CA GLU A 79 -11.18 -8.74 -17.28
C GLU A 79 -11.21 -7.33 -17.90
N ILE A 80 -10.84 -6.31 -17.12
CA ILE A 80 -10.73 -4.93 -17.62
C ILE A 80 -9.61 -4.82 -18.66
N GLU A 81 -8.43 -5.37 -18.37
CA GLU A 81 -7.28 -5.34 -19.28
C GLU A 81 -7.58 -6.06 -20.60
N ASP A 82 -8.21 -7.23 -20.55
CA ASP A 82 -8.62 -7.98 -21.74
C ASP A 82 -9.65 -7.21 -22.58
N LYS A 83 -10.61 -6.54 -21.94
CA LYS A 83 -11.60 -5.71 -22.65
C LYS A 83 -10.97 -4.50 -23.33
N ILE A 84 -9.96 -3.89 -22.72
CA ILE A 84 -9.24 -2.75 -23.32
C ILE A 84 -8.44 -3.24 -24.52
N ARG A 85 -7.70 -4.34 -24.37
CA ARG A 85 -6.84 -4.90 -25.42
C ARG A 85 -7.62 -5.36 -26.65
N ASN A 86 -8.83 -5.90 -26.49
CA ASN A 86 -9.67 -6.35 -27.60
C ASN A 86 -10.48 -5.22 -28.26
N ARG A 87 -10.31 -3.97 -27.84
CA ARG A 87 -10.92 -2.78 -28.48
C ARG A 87 -9.98 -2.05 -29.44
N GLU A 88 -8.69 -2.40 -29.45
CA GLU A 88 -7.69 -1.95 -30.43
C GLU A 88 -7.59 -2.95 -31.60
#